data_AF-A0AAX1SFL0-F1
#
_entry.id   AF-A0AAX1SFL0-F1
#
_cell.length_a   1.000
_cell.length_b   1.000
_cell.length_c   1.000
_cell.angle_alpha   90.00
_cell.angle_beta   90.00
_cell.angle_gamma   90.00
#
_symmetry.space_group_name_H-M   'P 1'
#
loop_
_entity.id
_entity.type
_entity.pdbx_description
1 polymer ?
#
loop_
_entity_poly.entity_id
_entity_poly.type
_entity_poly.pdbx_seq_one_letter_code
_entity_poly.pdbx_strand_id
1 'polypeptide(L)' 'MAYFTDEKIEQLLDDPEVVKRLIDFISMDGAAYFEEVRSNLSPEDLEEYLKENPDERIYLKKE' A
#
# COMPACT_ATOMS: atom_id res chain seq x y z
N MET A 1 1.15 -10.27 -16.14
CA MET A 1 0.62 -10.42 -14.77
C MET A 1 -0.30 -11.62 -14.76
N ALA A 2 -0.01 -12.62 -13.94
CA ALA A 2 -0.94 -13.73 -13.71
C ALA A 2 -1.93 -13.28 -12.63
N TYR A 3 -3.20 -13.18 -12.99
CA TYR A 3 -4.26 -12.88 -12.03
C TYR A 3 -4.69 -14.19 -11.35
N PHE A 4 -5.06 -14.11 -10.07
CA PHE A 4 -5.63 -15.26 -9.36
C PHE A 4 -7.02 -15.58 -9.93
N THR A 5 -7.38 -16.86 -9.96
CA THR A 5 -8.75 -17.31 -10.26
C THR A 5 -9.67 -17.05 -9.06
N ASP A 6 -10.98 -16.95 -9.28
CA ASP A 6 -11.96 -16.75 -8.20
C ASP A 6 -11.85 -17.83 -7.12
N GLU A 7 -11.69 -19.10 -7.52
CA GLU A 7 -11.45 -20.23 -6.59
C GLU A 7 -10.20 -20.03 -5.73
N LYS A 8 -9.13 -19.46 -6.30
CA LYS A 8 -7.90 -19.22 -5.55
C LYS A 8 -8.05 -18.04 -4.58
N ILE A 9 -8.87 -17.05 -4.94
CA ILE A 9 -9.21 -15.93 -4.06
C ILE A 9 -10.02 -16.44 -2.86
N GLU A 10 -11.02 -17.28 -3.08
CA GLU A 10 -11.82 -17.89 -1.99
C GLU A 10 -10.92 -18.65 -1.01
N GLN A 11 -9.99 -19.48 -1.51
CA GLN A 11 -9.01 -20.18 -0.66
C GLN A 11 -8.11 -19.24 0.16
N LEU A 12 -7.78 -18.06 -0.37
CA LEU A 12 -6.96 -17.07 0.34
C LEU A 12 -7.78 -16.32 1.40
N LEU A 13 -9.09 -16.16 1.20
CA LEU A 13 -9.98 -15.54 2.17
C LEU A 13 -10.23 -16.43 3.40
N ASP A 14 -10.05 -17.74 3.27
CA ASP A 14 -10.13 -18.69 4.39
C ASP A 14 -8.88 -18.66 5.29
N ASP A 15 -7.78 -18.03 4.84
CA ASP A 15 -6.55 -17.91 5.61
C ASP A 15 -6.65 -16.73 6.61
N PRO A 16 -6.66 -16.99 7.93
CA PRO A 16 -6.80 -15.95 8.94
C PRO A 16 -5.64 -14.93 8.93
N GLU A 17 -4.43 -15.32 8.49
CA GLU A 17 -3.31 -14.38 8.35
C GLU A 17 -3.51 -13.42 7.18
N VAL A 18 -4.07 -13.91 6.06
CA VAL A 18 -4.40 -13.08 4.89
C VAL A 18 -5.49 -12.09 5.26
N VAL A 19 -6.57 -12.55 5.90
CA VAL A 19 -7.66 -11.68 6.35
C VAL A 19 -7.15 -10.63 7.32
N LYS A 20 -6.29 -11.00 8.28
CA LYS A 20 -5.70 -10.06 9.21
C LYS A 20 -4.90 -8.97 8.49
N ARG A 21 -4.03 -9.35 7.54
CA ARG A 21 -3.23 -8.37 6.77
C ARG A 21 -4.11 -7.43 5.95
N LEU A 22 -5.20 -7.93 5.38
CA LEU A 22 -6.17 -7.09 4.67
C LEU A 22 -6.87 -6.10 5.60
N ILE A 23 -7.26 -6.54 6.80
CA ILE A 23 -7.85 -5.66 7.82
C ILE A 23 -6.85 -4.59 8.26
N ASP A 24 -5.60 -4.99 8.56
CA ASP A 24 -4.53 -4.07 8.96
C ASP A 24 -4.26 -3.04 7.85
N PHE A 25 -4.26 -3.47 6.59
CA PHE A 25 -4.09 -2.59 5.43
C PHE A 25 -5.26 -1.61 5.26
N ILE A 26 -6.51 -2.07 5.32
CA ILE A 26 -7.70 -1.21 5.19
C ILE A 26 -7.81 -0.22 6.36
N SER A 27 -7.32 -0.62 7.54
CA SER A 27 -7.34 0.21 8.75
C SER A 27 -6.14 1.16 8.85
N MET A 28 -5.16 1.05 7.95
CA MET A 28 -3.96 1.88 7.94
C MET A 28 -4.33 3.32 7.56
N ASP A 29 -3.83 4.28 8.33
CA ASP A 29 -4.01 5.69 7.98
C ASP A 29 -3.15 6.09 6.77
N GLY A 30 -3.56 7.14 6.05
CA GLY A 30 -2.87 7.57 4.83
C GLY A 30 -1.41 7.99 5.06
N ALA A 31 -1.05 8.45 6.26
CA ALA A 31 0.33 8.81 6.57
C ALA A 31 1.20 7.57 6.80
N ALA A 32 0.66 6.55 7.48
CA ALA A 32 1.32 5.26 7.68
C ALA A 32 1.51 4.52 6.34
N TYR A 33 0.48 4.52 5.48
CA TYR A 33 0.60 3.98 4.13
C TYR A 33 1.68 4.71 3.32
N PHE A 34 1.69 6.05 3.35
CA PHE A 34 2.69 6.84 2.66
C PHE A 34 4.12 6.57 3.13
N GLU A 35 4.35 6.43 4.43
CA GLU A 35 5.69 6.10 4.96
C GLU A 35 6.15 4.70 4.54
N GLU A 36 5.26 3.70 4.51
CA GLU A 36 5.57 2.38 3.97
C GLU A 36 5.98 2.46 2.49
N VAL A 37 5.22 3.18 1.66
CA VAL A 37 5.57 3.41 0.24
C VAL A 37 6.91 4.11 0.13
N ARG A 38 7.10 5.22 0.83
CA ARG A 38 8.35 5.99 0.85
C ARG A 38 9.56 5.14 1.22
N SER A 39 9.43 4.26 2.22
CA SER A 39 10.54 3.41 2.69
C SER A 39 11.00 2.37 1.65
N ASN A 40 10.14 2.02 0.70
CA ASN A 40 10.41 1.03 -0.35
C ASN A 40 10.85 1.67 -1.67
N LEU A 41 10.83 2.99 -1.79
CA LEU A 41 11.18 3.72 -3.01
C LEU A 41 12.53 4.42 -2.91
N SER A 42 13.22 4.52 -4.05
CA SER A 42 14.36 5.44 -4.15
C SER A 42 13.87 6.89 -4.17
N PRO A 43 14.75 7.88 -3.90
CA PRO A 43 14.36 9.29 -3.98
C PRO A 43 13.81 9.72 -5.35
N GLU A 44 14.28 9.10 -6.43
CA GLU A 44 13.82 9.37 -7.80
C GLU A 44 12.41 8.81 -8.02
N ASP A 45 12.19 7.54 -7.62
CA ASP A 45 10.89 6.89 -7.74
C ASP A 45 9.83 7.55 -6.83
N LEU A 46 10.25 8.06 -5.67
CA LEU A 46 9.37 8.81 -4.76
C LEU A 46 8.89 10.11 -5.41
N GLU A 47 9.74 10.84 -6.12
CA GLU A 47 9.32 12.07 -6.81
C GLU A 47 8.36 11.77 -7.96
N GLU A 48 8.56 10.67 -8.68
CA GLU A 48 7.61 10.18 -9.70
C GLU A 48 6.27 9.81 -9.07
N TYR A 49 6.29 9.04 -7.97
CA TYR A 49 5.09 8.69 -7.20
C TYR A 49 4.32 9.94 -6.73
N LEU A 50 5.00 10.95 -6.21
CA LEU A 50 4.41 12.22 -5.76
C LEU A 50 3.94 13.13 -6.90
N LYS A 51 4.40 12.87 -8.14
CA LYS A 51 3.90 13.54 -9.33
C LYS A 51 2.58 12.93 -9.79
N GLU A 52 2.43 11.61 -9.63
CA GLU A 52 1.16 10.91 -9.88
C GLU A 52 0.15 11.11 -8.74
N ASN A 53 0.63 11.27 -7.50
CA ASN A 53 -0.17 11.43 -6.28
C ASN A 53 0.16 12.76 -5.58
N PRO A 54 -0.20 13.92 -6.16
CA PRO A 54 0.18 15.23 -5.64
C PRO A 54 -0.41 15.53 -4.25
N ASP A 55 -1.58 14.97 -3.94
CA ASP A 55 -2.24 15.15 -2.64
C ASP A 55 -1.46 14.50 -1.49
N GLU A 56 -0.69 13.44 -1.77
CA GLU A 56 0.11 12.76 -0.75
C GLU A 56 1.36 13.55 -0.33
N ARG A 57 1.69 14.64 -1.05
CA ARG A 57 2.72 15.60 -0.61
C ARG A 57 2.40 16.21 0.76
N ILE A 58 1.15 16.16 1.23
CA ILE A 58 0.80 16.57 2.60
C ILE A 58 1.49 15.71 3.67
N TYR A 59 1.79 14.45 3.35
CA TYR A 59 2.48 13.51 4.24
C TYR A 59 4.00 13.64 4.17
N LEU A 60 4.52 14.32 3.16
CA LEU A 60 5.91 14.73 3.07
C LEU A 60 6.17 15.81 4.14
N LYS A 61 6.37 15.38 5.39
CA LYS A 61 6.68 16.30 6.49
C LYS A 61 7.93 17.09 6.10
N LYS A 62 7.79 18.41 6.03
CA LYS A 62 8.95 19.32 6.08
C LYS A 62 9.54 19.19 7.48
N GLU A 63 10.75 18.63 7.58
CA GLU A 63 11.61 18.86 8.75
C GLU A 63 11.81 20.37 8.99
#